data_AF-A0A223S9X1-F1
#
_entry.id   AF-A0A223S9X1-F1
#
_cell.length_a   1.000
_cell.length_b   1.000
_cell.length_c   1.000
_cell.angle_alpha   90.00
_cell.angle_beta   90.00
_cell.angle_gamma   90.00
#
_symmetry.space_group_name_H-M   'P 1'
#
loop_
_entity.id
_entity.type
_entity.pdbx_description
1 polymer ?
#
loop_
_entity_poly.entity_id
_entity_poly.type
_entity_poly.pdbx_seq_one_letter_code
_entity_poly.pdbx_strand_id
1 'polypeptide(L)'
;MELDGIDGRLLKIIRERIDCCVRIAHHKREHDIPMMQPHRIGIVQDRAARYGEDHGVDPDFLRRLYDLIIGETCRVEDLVMGNTSAR
;
A
#
# COMPACT_ATOMS: atom_id res chain seq x y z
N MET A 1 3.16 -8.62 -25.83
CA MET A 1 1.86 -9.30 -25.63
C MET A 1 0.93 -8.35 -24.87
N GLU A 2 -0.39 -8.49 -24.97
CA GLU A 2 -1.36 -7.64 -24.24
C GLU A 2 -1.10 -7.63 -22.73
N LEU A 3 -0.72 -8.79 -22.19
CA LEU A 3 -0.35 -8.99 -20.79
C LEU A 3 0.79 -8.05 -20.35
N ASP A 4 1.85 -7.91 -21.14
CA ASP A 4 2.97 -7.01 -20.83
C ASP A 4 2.51 -5.55 -20.63
N GLY A 5 1.51 -5.14 -21.42
CA GLY A 5 0.90 -3.81 -21.30
C GLY A 5 0.07 -3.66 -20.02
N ILE A 6 -0.63 -4.72 -19.59
CA ILE A 6 -1.36 -4.76 -18.31
C ILE A 6 -0.36 -4.72 -17.15
N ASP A 7 0.69 -5.52 -17.19
CA ASP A 7 1.73 -5.57 -16.17
C ASP A 7 2.44 -4.23 -16.03
N GLY A 8 2.75 -3.56 -17.14
CA GLY A 8 3.32 -2.22 -17.12
C GLY A 8 2.41 -1.20 -16.42
N ARG A 9 1.08 -1.27 -16.62
CA ARG A 9 0.13 -0.41 -15.91
C ARG A 9 0.03 -0.76 -14.44
N LEU A 10 0.04 -2.05 -14.09
CA LEU A 10 0.01 -2.51 -12.70
C LEU A 10 1.23 -1.98 -11.93
N LEU A 11 2.43 -2.12 -12.49
CA LEU A 11 3.66 -1.61 -11.87
C LEU A 11 3.64 -0.09 -11.70
N LYS A 12 3.11 0.65 -12.70
CA LYS A 12 2.96 2.10 -12.61
C LYS A 12 2.02 2.49 -11.46
N ILE A 13 0.86 1.84 -11.33
CA ILE A 13 -0.11 2.11 -10.26
C ILE A 13 0.48 1.79 -8.88
N ILE A 14 1.21 0.68 -8.74
CA ILE A 14 1.89 0.33 -7.49
C ILE A 14 2.89 1.42 -7.11
N ARG A 15 3.71 1.88 -8.06
CA ARG A 15 4.66 2.99 -7.84
C ARG A 15 3.95 4.27 -7.40
N GLU A 16 2.89 4.67 -8.10
CA GLU A 16 2.13 5.88 -7.76
C GLU A 16 1.51 5.81 -6.35
N ARG A 17 1.04 4.63 -5.94
CA ARG A 17 0.55 4.39 -4.59
C ARG A 17 1.65 4.58 -3.54
N ILE A 18 2.83 4.01 -3.77
CA ILE A 18 3.99 4.14 -2.86
C ILE A 18 4.44 5.61 -2.78
N ASP A 19 4.57 6.29 -3.91
CA ASP A 19 4.96 7.71 -3.97
C ASP A 19 3.97 8.59 -3.18
N CYS A 20 2.68 8.26 -3.22
CA CYS A 20 1.67 8.93 -2.41
C CYS A 20 1.90 8.75 -0.90
N CYS A 21 2.16 7.52 -0.46
CA CYS A 21 2.45 7.22 0.93
C CYS A 21 3.73 7.90 1.41
N VAL A 22 4.78 7.95 0.59
CA VAL A 22 6.01 8.71 0.89
C VAL A 22 5.72 10.19 1.11
N ARG A 23 4.92 10.83 0.25
CA ARG A 23 4.52 12.24 0.45
C ARG A 23 3.74 12.43 1.76
N ILE A 24 2.85 11.50 2.08
CA ILE A 24 2.11 11.49 3.35
C ILE A 24 3.07 11.34 4.53
N ALA A 25 4.08 10.47 4.42
CA ALA A 25 5.09 10.26 5.45
C ALA A 25 5.90 11.54 5.73
N HIS A 26 6.35 12.23 4.68
CA HIS A 26 7.01 13.53 4.82
C HIS A 26 6.12 14.54 5.53
N HIS A 27 4.86 14.66 5.11
CA HIS A 27 3.91 15.57 5.73
C HIS A 27 3.66 15.23 7.20
N LYS A 28 3.48 13.94 7.53
CA LYS A 28 3.32 13.48 8.92
C LYS A 28 4.55 13.80 9.78
N ARG A 29 5.76 13.60 9.24
CA ARG A 29 7.03 13.91 9.90
C ARG A 29 7.16 15.40 10.21
N GLU A 30 6.75 16.27 9.28
CA GLU A 30 6.79 17.73 9.47
C GLU A 30 5.80 18.22 10.55
N HIS A 31 4.76 17.43 10.86
CA HIS A 31 3.67 17.81 11.77
C HIS A 31 3.59 16.92 13.03
N ASP A 32 4.63 16.11 13.30
CA ASP A 32 4.68 15.16 14.43
C ASP A 32 3.46 14.21 14.54
N ILE A 33 2.88 13.82 13.39
CA ILE A 33 1.73 12.91 13.34
C ILE A 33 2.20 11.45 13.38
N PRO A 34 1.63 10.59 14.27
CA PRO A 34 1.99 9.18 14.35
C PRO A 34 1.80 8.45 13.02
N MET A 35 2.76 7.57 12.71
CA MET A 35 2.85 6.98 11.39
C MET A 35 1.76 5.94 11.11
N MET A 36 1.55 5.03 12.07
CA MET A 36 0.63 3.92 11.94
C MET A 36 -0.78 4.27 12.41
N GLN A 37 -1.75 3.99 11.54
CA GLN A 37 -3.18 4.06 11.87
C GLN A 37 -3.81 2.69 11.59
N PRO A 38 -3.87 1.77 12.59
CA PRO A 38 -4.30 0.38 12.39
C PRO A 38 -5.70 0.24 11.76
N HIS A 39 -6.61 1.15 12.13
CA HIS A 39 -7.96 1.19 11.56
C HIS A 39 -7.98 1.39 10.03
N ARG A 40 -6.98 2.07 9.47
CA ARG A 40 -6.89 2.32 8.01
C ARG A 40 -6.52 1.07 7.23
N ILE A 41 -5.83 0.11 7.85
CA ILE A 41 -5.43 -1.16 7.23
C ILE A 41 -6.66 -2.03 6.98
N GLY A 42 -7.50 -2.24 8.00
CA GLY A 42 -8.74 -2.99 7.87
C GLY A 42 -9.66 -2.41 6.77
N ILE A 43 -9.81 -1.09 6.73
CA ILE A 43 -10.63 -0.43 5.70
C ILE A 43 -10.14 -0.72 4.28
N VAL A 44 -8.82 -0.69 4.03
CA VAL A 44 -8.32 -0.93 2.65
C VAL A 44 -8.41 -2.40 2.26
N GLN A 45 -8.22 -3.32 3.20
CA GLN A 45 -8.42 -4.76 2.98
C GLN A 45 -9.89 -5.08 2.70
N ASP A 46 -10.82 -4.49 3.44
CA ASP A 46 -12.26 -4.69 3.23
C ASP A 46 -12.71 -4.13 1.89
N ARG A 47 -12.18 -2.97 1.48
CA ARG A 47 -12.43 -2.42 0.15
C ARG A 47 -11.90 -3.32 -0.96
N ALA A 48 -10.72 -3.92 -0.76
CA ALA A 48 -10.13 -4.85 -1.72
C ALA A 48 -10.94 -6.15 -1.81
N ALA A 49 -11.36 -6.71 -0.67
CA ALA A 49 -12.20 -7.90 -0.61
C ALA A 49 -13.53 -7.67 -1.34
N ARG A 50 -14.23 -6.55 -1.05
CA ARG A 50 -15.47 -6.19 -1.73
C ARG A 50 -15.29 -5.98 -3.23
N TYR A 51 -14.19 -5.34 -3.64
CA TYR A 51 -13.87 -5.22 -5.06
C TYR A 51 -13.75 -6.60 -5.73
N GLY A 52 -13.15 -7.58 -5.04
CA GLY A 52 -13.07 -8.95 -5.51
C GLY A 52 -14.43 -9.60 -5.70
N GLU A 53 -15.29 -9.49 -4.70
CA GLU A 53 -16.68 -9.99 -4.75
C GLU A 53 -17.44 -9.40 -5.95
N ASP A 54 -17.31 -8.09 -6.19
CA ASP A 54 -18.03 -7.38 -7.24
C ASP A 54 -17.51 -7.68 -8.66
N HIS A 55 -16.24 -8.11 -8.81
CA HIS A 55 -15.57 -8.23 -10.11
C HIS A 55 -15.07 -9.65 -10.44
N GLY A 56 -15.45 -10.66 -9.64
CA GLY A 56 -15.08 -12.04 -9.89
C GLY A 56 -13.60 -12.36 -9.62
N VAL A 57 -12.98 -11.64 -8.68
CA VAL A 57 -11.63 -11.94 -8.19
C VAL A 57 -11.75 -12.49 -6.77
N ASP A 58 -10.99 -13.53 -6.43
CA ASP A 58 -10.98 -14.10 -5.08
C ASP A 58 -10.72 -13.00 -4.02
N PRO A 59 -11.68 -12.72 -3.11
CA PRO A 59 -11.53 -11.70 -2.06
C PRO A 59 -10.33 -11.97 -1.15
N ASP A 60 -10.03 -13.24 -0.87
CA ASP A 60 -8.91 -13.60 -0.01
C ASP A 60 -7.57 -13.41 -0.72
N PHE A 61 -7.52 -13.62 -2.04
CA PHE A 61 -6.37 -13.22 -2.84
C PHE A 61 -6.12 -11.71 -2.75
N LEU A 62 -7.16 -10.89 -2.89
CA LEU A 62 -7.01 -9.44 -2.81
C LEU A 62 -6.62 -8.95 -1.41
N ARG A 63 -7.11 -9.59 -0.34
CA ARG A 63 -6.63 -9.33 1.03
C ARG A 63 -5.12 -9.56 1.16
N ARG A 64 -4.63 -10.74 0.73
CA ARG A 64 -3.19 -11.08 0.77
C ARG A 64 -2.35 -10.14 -0.07
N LEU A 65 -2.84 -9.74 -1.25
CA LEU A 65 -2.16 -8.76 -2.09
C LEU A 65 -2.04 -7.41 -1.37
N TYR A 66 -3.11 -6.96 -0.72
CA TYR A 66 -3.08 -5.71 0.04
C TYR A 66 -2.19 -5.79 1.28
N ASP A 67 -2.07 -6.95 1.93
CA ASP A 67 -1.09 -7.15 3.00
C ASP A 67 0.34 -6.88 2.52
N LEU A 68 0.71 -7.44 1.36
CA LEU A 68 2.03 -7.23 0.77
C LEU A 68 2.27 -5.76 0.40
N ILE A 69 1.29 -5.11 -0.23
CA ILE A 69 1.39 -3.70 -0.62
C ILE A 69 1.51 -2.79 0.61
N ILE A 70 0.76 -3.07 1.67
CA ILE A 70 0.80 -2.32 2.93
C ILE A 70 2.14 -2.53 3.63
N GLY A 71 2.63 -3.77 3.71
CA GLY A 71 3.94 -4.08 4.28
C GLY A 71 5.07 -3.32 3.59
N GLU A 72 5.07 -3.29 2.26
CA GLU A 72 6.05 -2.51 1.49
C GLU A 72 5.91 -1.00 1.74
N THR A 73 4.67 -0.50 1.86
CA THR A 73 4.42 0.90 2.19
C THR A 73 5.02 1.26 3.54
N CYS A 74 4.73 0.49 4.60
CA CYS A 74 5.29 0.69 5.93
C CYS A 74 6.83 0.70 5.92
N ARG A 75 7.45 -0.25 5.19
CA ARG A 75 8.90 -0.34 5.07
C ARG A 75 9.50 0.90 4.40
N VAL A 76 8.93 1.37 3.30
CA VAL A 76 9.39 2.57 2.58
C VAL A 76 9.21 3.82 3.44
N GLU A 77 8.08 3.89 4.13
CA GLU A 77 7.74 4.95 5.06
C GLU A 77 8.74 5.06 6.22
N ASP A 78 9.13 3.94 6.84
CA ASP A 78 10.13 3.89 7.91
C ASP A 78 11.50 4.38 7.43
N LEU A 79 11.90 4.01 6.20
CA LEU A 79 13.14 4.49 5.57
C LEU A 79 13.14 6.02 5.40
N VAL A 80 12.01 6.59 5.01
CA VAL A 80 11.85 8.05 4.84
C VAL A 80 11.88 8.80 6.17
N MET A 81 11.33 8.19 7.22
CA MET A 81 11.32 8.75 8.57
C MET A 81 12.65 8.59 9.30
N GLY A 82 13.58 7.78 8.80
CA GLY A 82 14.85 7.50 9.48
C GLY A 82 14.70 6.52 10.65
N ASN A 83 13.55 5.85 10.76
CA ASN A 83 13.30 4.77 11.72
C ASN A 83 14.00 3.49 11.23
N THR A 84 15.32 3.51 11.13
CA THR A 84 16.09 2.27 11.05
C THR A 84 16.16 1.71 12.45
N SER A 85 15.17 0.91 12.84
CA SER A 85 15.44 -0.12 13.85
C SER A 85 16.54 -0.98 13.25
N ALA A 86 17.75 -0.84 13.81
CA ALA A 86 18.85 -1.76 13.53
C ALA A 86 18.31 -3.19 13.68
N ARG A 87 18.67 -4.01 12.69
CA ARG A 87 18.32 -5.43 12.55
C ARG A 87 18.18 -6.19 13.87
#